data_AF-A1C9B4-F1
#
_entry.id   AF-A1C9B4-F1
#
_cell.length_a   1.000
_cell.length_b   1.000
_cell.length_c   1.000
_cell.angle_alpha   90.00
_cell.angle_beta   90.00
_cell.angle_gamma   90.00
#
_symmetry.space_group_name_H-M   'P 1'
#
loop_
_entity.id
_entity.type
_entity.pdbx_description
1 polymer ?
#
loop_
_entity_poly.entity_id
_entity_poly.type
_entity_poly.pdbx_seq_one_letter_code
_entity_poly.pdbx_strand_id
1 'polypeptide(L)'
;MHETNSPFGNSQVFFKDISQRRERDIPNGLSRATILEALHNHDLMINTIYPGQINTVRRDLYSTTFTSVDLKTNVPTSCTLTSMEHGIRAFTDPGLGMHLTSHWTIQNRHEGLKSGSGDAHTGSADLYLLEEMTFRLFRPIAKWAKFDPDRSHTTDRIVKMLEQLAEGKLTLNDCLGTGSRESGWSDHIGHGGRNMTCQR
;
A
#
# COMPACT_ATOMS: atom_id res chain seq x y z
N MET A 1 -32.36 -16.39 19.19
CA MET A 1 -31.91 -15.62 18.02
C MET A 1 -31.69 -14.19 18.50
N HIS A 2 -30.44 -13.79 18.71
CA HIS A 2 -30.11 -12.44 19.17
C HIS A 2 -29.66 -11.63 17.96
N GLU A 3 -30.48 -10.68 17.55
CA GLU A 3 -30.12 -9.64 16.58
C GLU A 3 -29.22 -8.62 17.28
N THR A 4 -28.00 -8.46 16.79
CA THR A 4 -27.11 -7.35 17.12
C THR A 4 -27.38 -6.21 16.14
N ASN A 5 -28.03 -5.16 16.63
CA ASN A 5 -28.25 -3.91 15.91
C ASN A 5 -26.91 -3.24 15.59
N SER A 6 -26.49 -3.30 14.33
CA SER A 6 -25.39 -2.50 13.79
C SER A 6 -25.88 -1.06 13.55
N PRO A 7 -25.11 -0.02 13.90
CA PRO A 7 -25.50 1.39 13.75
C PRO A 7 -25.52 1.88 12.28
N PHE A 8 -25.32 0.99 11.30
CA PHE A 8 -25.31 1.29 9.87
C PHE A 8 -26.49 0.63 9.13
N GLY A 9 -27.72 0.95 9.53
CA GLY A 9 -28.93 0.28 9.08
C GLY A 9 -29.32 0.42 7.60
N ASN A 10 -28.64 1.25 6.78
CA ASN A 10 -29.11 1.56 5.40
C ASN A 10 -28.06 1.42 4.29
N SER A 11 -26.78 1.14 4.59
CA SER A 11 -25.72 1.09 3.56
C SER A 11 -25.72 -0.21 2.75
N GLN A 12 -26.35 -1.28 3.24
CA GLN A 12 -26.33 -2.60 2.61
C GLN A 12 -27.16 -2.69 1.33
N VAL A 13 -28.13 -1.79 1.13
CA VAL A 13 -29.03 -1.78 -0.04
C VAL A 13 -28.33 -1.30 -1.31
N PHE A 14 -27.34 -0.41 -1.18
CA PHE A 14 -26.72 0.26 -2.32
C PHE A 14 -25.34 -0.27 -2.69
N PHE A 15 -24.68 -0.99 -1.78
CA PHE A 15 -23.34 -1.49 -1.99
C PHE A 15 -23.27 -3.02 -1.95
N LYS A 16 -22.28 -3.58 -2.63
CA LYS A 16 -21.94 -5.00 -2.66
C LYS A 16 -20.43 -5.13 -2.46
N ASP A 17 -20.06 -6.01 -1.55
CA ASP A 17 -18.67 -6.37 -1.33
C ASP A 17 -18.32 -7.57 -2.23
N ILE A 18 -17.19 -7.48 -2.91
CA ILE A 18 -16.60 -8.55 -3.70
C ILE A 18 -15.23 -8.83 -3.09
N SER A 19 -15.00 -10.08 -2.68
CA SER A 19 -13.75 -10.49 -2.05
C SER A 19 -13.00 -11.49 -2.91
N GLN A 20 -11.68 -11.41 -2.87
CA GLN A 20 -10.77 -12.36 -3.48
C GLN A 20 -9.63 -12.71 -2.50
N ARG A 21 -9.13 -13.94 -2.62
CA ARG A 21 -7.97 -14.44 -1.93
C ARG A 21 -6.94 -15.00 -2.91
N ARG A 22 -5.65 -14.74 -2.69
CA ARG A 22 -4.55 -15.28 -3.49
C ARG A 22 -3.34 -15.59 -2.66
N GLU A 23 -2.58 -16.58 -3.09
CA GLU A 23 -1.36 -17.03 -2.42
C GLU A 23 -0.21 -16.93 -3.41
N ARG A 24 0.92 -16.40 -2.96
CA ARG A 24 2.17 -16.33 -3.71
C ARG A 24 3.32 -16.81 -2.86
N ASP A 25 4.19 -17.62 -3.46
CA ASP A 25 5.41 -18.04 -2.79
C ASP A 25 6.34 -16.85 -2.57
N ILE A 26 7.00 -16.84 -1.41
CA ILE A 26 8.02 -15.86 -1.09
C ILE A 26 9.37 -16.45 -1.49
N PRO A 27 10.29 -15.64 -2.05
CA PRO A 27 11.63 -16.11 -2.38
C PRO A 27 12.35 -16.67 -1.15
N ASN A 28 13.06 -17.77 -1.38
CA ASN A 28 13.92 -18.38 -0.37
C ASN A 28 15.02 -17.42 0.09
N GLY A 29 15.48 -17.60 1.32
CA GLY A 29 16.62 -16.84 1.87
C GLY A 29 16.25 -15.58 2.64
N LEU A 30 14.99 -15.13 2.61
CA LEU A 30 14.51 -14.08 3.49
C LEU A 30 13.94 -14.64 4.79
N SER A 31 14.29 -14.02 5.92
CA SER A 31 13.65 -14.32 7.20
C SER A 31 12.27 -13.65 7.29
N ARG A 32 11.35 -14.23 8.07
CA ARG A 32 10.03 -13.61 8.34
C ARG A 32 10.16 -12.18 8.86
N ALA A 33 11.12 -11.93 9.74
CA ALA A 33 11.37 -10.59 10.29
C ALA A 33 11.77 -9.59 9.20
N THR A 34 12.69 -9.98 8.31
CA THR A 34 13.12 -9.15 7.17
C THR A 34 11.98 -8.84 6.21
N ILE A 35 11.11 -9.82 5.94
CA ILE A 35 9.95 -9.62 5.08
C ILE A 35 8.95 -8.66 5.74
N LEU A 36 8.67 -8.83 7.05
CA LEU A 36 7.80 -7.90 7.78
C LEU A 36 8.37 -6.49 7.80
N GLU A 37 9.68 -6.35 8.02
CA GLU A 37 10.36 -5.06 7.98
C GLU A 37 10.20 -4.38 6.61
N ALA A 38 10.36 -5.15 5.52
CA ALA A 38 10.12 -4.66 4.16
C ALA A 38 8.66 -4.22 3.95
N LEU A 39 7.69 -5.01 4.42
CA LEU A 39 6.27 -4.67 4.33
C LEU A 39 5.90 -3.46 5.21
N HIS A 40 6.55 -3.28 6.36
CA HIS A 40 6.30 -2.16 7.26
C HIS A 40 7.03 -0.87 6.83
N ASN A 41 7.97 -0.97 5.89
CA ASN A 41 8.54 0.18 5.24
C ASN A 41 7.52 0.78 4.25
N HIS A 42 6.70 1.71 4.75
CA HIS A 42 5.64 2.31 3.95
C HIS A 42 6.15 3.06 2.71
N ASP A 43 7.34 3.68 2.77
CA ASP A 43 7.88 4.38 1.60
C ASP A 43 8.27 3.37 0.50
N LEU A 44 8.89 2.26 0.88
CA LEU A 44 9.17 1.14 -0.03
C LEU A 44 7.88 0.57 -0.64
N MET A 45 6.88 0.32 0.20
CA MET A 45 5.61 -0.25 -0.23
C MET A 45 4.84 0.69 -1.15
N ILE A 46 4.78 1.99 -0.84
CA ILE A 46 4.14 3.00 -1.70
C ILE A 46 4.79 2.99 -3.08
N ASN A 47 6.11 3.06 -3.15
CA ASN A 47 6.85 3.05 -4.42
C ASN A 47 6.67 1.74 -5.20
N THR A 48 6.50 0.62 -4.49
CA THR A 48 6.32 -0.71 -5.10
C THR A 48 4.92 -0.85 -5.72
N ILE A 49 3.88 -0.41 -5.03
CA ILE A 49 2.49 -0.69 -5.42
C ILE A 49 1.83 0.47 -6.19
N TYR A 50 2.25 1.72 -5.95
CA TYR A 50 1.73 2.92 -6.61
C TYR A 50 2.83 3.60 -7.45
N PRO A 51 3.03 3.20 -8.71
CA PRO A 51 4.06 3.76 -9.60
C PRO A 51 3.71 5.17 -10.13
N GLY A 52 2.71 5.83 -9.54
CA GLY A 52 2.21 7.14 -9.95
C GLY A 52 2.85 8.29 -9.20
N GLN A 53 2.29 9.49 -9.38
CA GLN A 53 2.73 10.65 -8.60
C GLN A 53 2.08 10.62 -7.22
N ILE A 54 2.89 10.77 -6.18
CA ILE A 54 2.43 10.88 -4.79
C ILE A 54 2.49 12.35 -4.38
N ASN A 55 1.33 12.95 -4.08
CA ASN A 55 1.24 14.41 -3.88
C ASN A 55 1.19 14.84 -2.41
N THR A 56 0.66 14.00 -1.53
CA THR A 56 0.48 14.33 -0.12
C THR A 56 0.76 13.08 0.68
N VAL A 57 1.58 13.18 1.73
CA VAL A 57 1.90 12.06 2.62
C VAL A 57 1.74 12.54 4.06
N ARG A 58 0.87 11.88 4.82
CA ARG A 58 0.69 12.06 6.26
C ARG A 58 1.03 10.74 6.93
N ARG A 59 2.03 10.78 7.82
CA ARG A 59 2.45 9.61 8.60
C ARG A 59 1.90 9.69 10.01
N ASP A 60 1.47 8.56 10.51
CA ASP A 60 1.15 8.25 11.89
C ASP A 60 2.03 7.06 12.33
N LEU A 61 1.99 6.69 13.61
CA LEU A 61 2.88 5.69 14.21
C LEU A 61 2.91 4.36 13.45
N TYR A 62 1.76 3.92 12.94
CA TYR A 62 1.58 2.63 12.25
C TYR A 62 0.87 2.76 10.91
N SER A 63 0.59 3.99 10.45
CA SER A 63 -0.14 4.21 9.20
C SER A 63 0.42 5.37 8.39
N THR A 64 0.34 5.27 7.06
CA THR A 64 0.67 6.36 6.14
C THR A 64 -0.51 6.59 5.22
N THR A 65 -1.13 7.77 5.34
CA THR A 65 -2.18 8.24 4.42
C THR A 65 -1.55 9.10 3.35
N PHE A 66 -1.92 8.87 2.08
CA PHE A 66 -1.39 9.65 0.98
C PHE A 66 -2.37 9.74 -0.18
N THR A 67 -2.09 10.65 -1.12
CA THR A 67 -2.85 10.77 -2.36
C THR A 67 -1.98 10.29 -3.51
N SER A 68 -2.44 9.24 -4.19
CA SER A 68 -1.84 8.73 -5.43
C SER A 68 -2.59 9.32 -6.62
N VAL A 69 -1.86 9.85 -7.60
CA VAL A 69 -2.40 10.31 -8.87
C VAL A 69 -1.94 9.37 -9.96
N ASP A 70 -2.90 8.70 -10.59
CA ASP A 70 -2.64 7.91 -11.78
C ASP A 70 -2.36 8.85 -12.96
N LEU A 71 -1.19 8.71 -13.58
CA LEU A 71 -0.73 9.61 -14.64
C LEU A 71 -1.57 9.55 -15.93
N LYS A 72 -2.36 8.49 -16.13
CA LYS A 72 -3.19 8.32 -17.33
C LYS A 72 -4.56 8.97 -17.15
N THR A 73 -5.13 8.86 -15.96
CA THR A 73 -6.49 9.35 -15.65
C THR A 73 -6.48 10.71 -14.97
N ASN A 74 -5.35 11.10 -14.37
CA ASN A 74 -5.18 12.30 -13.53
C ASN A 74 -6.21 12.38 -12.38
N VAL A 75 -6.74 11.23 -11.95
CA VAL A 75 -7.70 11.15 -10.85
C VAL A 75 -6.93 10.95 -9.54
N PRO A 76 -7.03 11.89 -8.58
CA PRO A 76 -6.45 11.70 -7.27
C PRO A 76 -7.24 10.65 -6.50
N THR A 77 -6.54 9.68 -5.94
CA THR A 77 -7.12 8.61 -5.12
C THR A 77 -6.49 8.67 -3.73
N SER A 78 -7.32 8.67 -2.70
CA SER A 78 -6.82 8.63 -1.33
C SER A 78 -6.46 7.18 -0.98
N CYS A 79 -5.27 7.00 -0.45
CA CYS A 79 -4.73 5.71 -0.06
C CYS A 79 -4.25 5.75 1.39
N THR A 80 -4.31 4.62 2.07
CA THR A 80 -3.76 4.47 3.42
C THR A 80 -3.07 3.12 3.51
N LEU A 81 -1.80 3.12 3.89
CA LEU A 81 -1.07 1.94 4.31
C LEU A 81 -1.11 1.83 5.83
N THR A 82 -1.24 0.62 6.35
CA THR A 82 -1.27 0.35 7.78
C THR A 82 -0.49 -0.92 8.08
N SER A 83 0.58 -0.79 8.85
CA SER A 83 1.35 -1.93 9.35
C SER A 83 0.50 -2.75 10.30
N MET A 84 0.54 -4.07 10.11
CA MET A 84 -0.17 -5.07 10.90
C MET A 84 0.85 -6.05 11.49
N GLU A 85 0.47 -6.79 12.54
CA GLU A 85 1.36 -7.74 13.22
C GLU A 85 2.01 -8.77 12.28
N HIS A 86 1.30 -9.21 11.24
CA HIS A 86 1.75 -10.24 10.31
C HIS A 86 1.81 -9.77 8.85
N GLY A 87 1.83 -8.46 8.63
CA GLY A 87 1.95 -7.91 7.28
C GLY A 87 1.47 -6.47 7.18
N ILE A 88 0.75 -6.14 6.11
CA ILE A 88 0.34 -4.78 5.81
C ILE A 88 -1.05 -4.74 5.16
N ARG A 89 -1.83 -3.70 5.51
CA ARG A 89 -3.11 -3.36 4.89
C ARG A 89 -2.95 -2.12 4.03
N ALA A 90 -3.47 -2.17 2.80
CA ALA A 90 -3.77 -1.00 1.99
C ALA A 90 -5.28 -0.76 1.95
N PHE A 91 -5.67 0.49 2.15
CA PHE A 91 -7.00 1.00 1.89
C PHE A 91 -6.90 2.03 0.77
N THR A 92 -7.85 2.01 -0.15
CA THR A 92 -7.91 2.93 -1.30
C THR A 92 -9.36 3.39 -1.45
N ASP A 93 -9.56 4.70 -1.37
CA ASP A 93 -10.84 5.37 -1.57
C ASP A 93 -10.83 6.10 -2.93
N PRO A 94 -11.39 5.47 -3.97
CA PRO A 94 -11.57 6.11 -5.28
C PRO A 94 -12.74 7.10 -5.30
N GLY A 95 -13.46 7.28 -4.19
CA GLY A 95 -14.61 8.17 -4.06
C GLY A 95 -15.96 7.48 -4.23
N LEU A 96 -17.03 8.28 -4.14
CA LEU A 96 -18.44 7.85 -4.31
C LEU A 96 -18.87 6.73 -3.34
N GLY A 97 -18.22 6.64 -2.17
CA GLY A 97 -18.51 5.62 -1.16
C GLY A 97 -18.00 4.22 -1.53
N MET A 98 -17.25 4.08 -2.63
CA MET A 98 -16.55 2.86 -2.97
C MET A 98 -15.25 2.77 -2.18
N HIS A 99 -14.79 1.56 -1.90
CA HIS A 99 -13.45 1.38 -1.35
C HIS A 99 -12.87 0.04 -1.74
N LEU A 100 -11.55 0.05 -1.84
CA LEU A 100 -10.73 -1.13 -2.03
C LEU A 100 -9.87 -1.33 -0.78
N THR A 101 -9.93 -2.52 -0.21
CA THR A 101 -9.05 -2.95 0.89
C THR A 101 -8.27 -4.16 0.44
N SER A 102 -6.94 -4.12 0.56
CA SER A 102 -6.04 -5.24 0.30
C SER A 102 -5.22 -5.52 1.55
N HIS A 103 -5.15 -6.78 1.97
CA HIS A 103 -4.30 -7.24 3.05
C HIS A 103 -3.26 -8.18 2.47
N TRP A 104 -2.00 -7.94 2.77
CA TRP A 104 -0.92 -8.89 2.52
C TRP A 104 -0.41 -9.39 3.85
N THR A 105 -0.54 -10.69 4.09
CA THR A 105 -0.10 -11.34 5.32
C THR A 105 0.89 -12.45 5.02
N ILE A 106 1.90 -12.58 5.88
CA ILE A 106 2.88 -13.65 5.78
C ILE A 106 2.35 -14.84 6.57
N GLN A 107 2.21 -15.95 5.90
CA GLN A 107 1.72 -17.20 6.46
C GLN A 107 2.78 -18.29 6.34
N ASN A 108 2.74 -19.25 7.25
CA ASN A 108 3.55 -20.45 7.18
C ASN A 108 2.65 -21.61 6.69
N ARG A 109 3.10 -22.36 5.68
CA ARG A 109 2.36 -23.53 5.16
C ARG A 109 2.08 -24.59 6.25
N HIS A 110 2.91 -24.65 7.29
CA HIS A 110 2.82 -25.68 8.34
C HIS A 110 2.00 -25.30 9.57
N GLU A 111 1.66 -24.02 9.77
CA GLU A 111 0.91 -23.57 10.97
C GLU A 111 -0.57 -24.02 10.96
N GLY A 112 -1.08 -24.53 9.83
CA GLY A 112 -2.43 -25.10 9.71
C GLY A 112 -2.60 -26.53 10.22
N LEU A 113 -1.49 -27.26 10.45
CA LEU A 113 -1.50 -28.59 11.04
C LEU A 113 -1.26 -28.42 12.54
N LYS A 114 -2.30 -28.67 13.35
CA LYS A 114 -2.22 -28.61 14.82
C LYS A 114 -0.97 -29.36 15.30
N SER A 115 -0.07 -28.58 15.88
CA SER A 115 1.21 -28.99 16.46
C SER A 115 1.05 -30.20 17.37
N GLY A 116 1.67 -31.30 16.96
CA GLY A 116 2.00 -32.43 17.80
C GLY A 116 3.43 -32.84 17.46
N SER A 117 4.31 -32.76 18.47
CA SER A 117 5.72 -33.17 18.46
C SER A 117 6.72 -32.20 17.85
N GLY A 118 7.37 -31.44 18.74
CA GLY A 118 8.81 -31.56 19.01
C GLY A 118 9.79 -31.34 17.85
N ASP A 119 10.52 -30.24 17.97
CA ASP A 119 11.77 -29.89 17.27
C ASP A 119 11.68 -29.70 15.75
N ALA A 120 11.54 -28.45 15.33
CA ALA A 120 11.93 -28.04 13.99
C ALA A 120 12.54 -26.63 14.02
N HIS A 121 13.81 -26.54 13.60
CA HIS A 121 14.35 -25.30 13.09
C HIS A 121 13.45 -24.86 11.93
N THR A 122 12.60 -23.85 12.14
CA THR A 122 11.72 -23.28 11.12
C THR A 122 12.58 -22.51 10.13
N GLY A 123 13.19 -23.24 9.20
CA GLY A 123 13.84 -22.65 8.03
C GLY A 123 12.82 -21.84 7.24
N SER A 124 13.26 -20.76 6.61
CA SER A 124 12.45 -19.83 5.81
C SER A 124 11.79 -20.45 4.57
N ALA A 125 11.82 -21.78 4.41
CA ALA A 125 11.47 -22.48 3.19
C ALA A 125 9.96 -22.64 2.94
N ASP A 126 9.09 -22.27 3.88
CA ASP A 126 7.63 -22.50 3.80
C ASP A 126 6.77 -21.25 4.04
N LEU A 127 7.35 -20.06 3.85
CA LEU A 127 6.60 -18.81 3.93
C LEU A 127 5.91 -18.50 2.60
N TYR A 128 4.65 -18.08 2.67
CA TYR A 128 3.93 -17.55 1.52
C TYR A 128 3.23 -16.24 1.88
N LEU A 129 3.02 -15.41 0.85
CA LEU A 129 2.29 -14.16 0.94
C LEU A 129 0.83 -14.43 0.57
N LEU A 130 -0.06 -14.19 1.52
CA LEU A 130 -1.50 -14.27 1.33
C LEU A 130 -2.06 -12.87 1.08
N GLU A 131 -2.62 -12.64 -0.11
CA GLU A 131 -3.40 -11.46 -0.45
C GLU A 131 -4.90 -11.74 -0.20
N GLU A 132 -5.53 -10.90 0.60
CA GLU A 132 -6.99 -10.84 0.75
C GLU A 132 -7.47 -9.45 0.34
N MET A 133 -8.27 -9.40 -0.72
CA MET A 133 -8.74 -8.15 -1.32
C MET A 133 -10.25 -8.09 -1.24
N THR A 134 -10.79 -6.96 -0.76
CA THR A 134 -12.24 -6.70 -0.71
C THR A 134 -12.53 -5.37 -1.37
N PHE A 135 -13.44 -5.40 -2.33
CA PHE A 135 -13.88 -4.22 -3.06
C PHE A 135 -15.35 -3.97 -2.79
N ARG A 136 -15.65 -2.84 -2.15
CA ARG A 136 -17.02 -2.36 -1.96
C ARG A 136 -17.41 -1.51 -3.15
N LEU A 137 -18.42 -1.99 -3.87
CA LEU A 137 -18.93 -1.38 -5.09
C LEU A 137 -20.38 -0.96 -4.96
N PHE A 138 -20.72 0.13 -5.63
CA PHE A 138 -22.11 0.49 -5.81
C PHE A 138 -22.83 -0.58 -6.66
N ARG A 139 -23.95 -1.13 -6.19
CA ARG A 139 -24.61 -2.31 -6.76
C ARG A 139 -24.95 -2.17 -8.24
N PRO A 140 -25.48 -1.04 -8.73
CA PRO A 140 -25.74 -0.85 -10.15
C PRO A 140 -24.52 -1.10 -11.04
N ILE A 141 -23.32 -0.73 -10.57
CA ILE A 141 -22.06 -0.91 -11.32
C ILE A 141 -21.35 -2.23 -11.02
N ALA A 142 -21.69 -2.89 -9.90
CA ALA A 142 -21.06 -4.14 -9.49
C ALA A 142 -21.19 -5.26 -10.54
N LYS A 143 -22.24 -5.26 -11.36
CA LYS A 143 -22.44 -6.23 -12.45
C LYS A 143 -21.46 -6.07 -13.62
N TRP A 144 -20.85 -4.90 -13.77
CA TRP A 144 -19.85 -4.63 -14.81
C TRP A 144 -18.41 -4.73 -14.29
N ALA A 145 -18.23 -4.79 -12.97
CA ALA A 145 -16.94 -5.06 -12.37
C ALA A 145 -16.56 -6.53 -12.61
N LYS A 146 -15.89 -6.77 -13.76
CA LYS A 146 -15.12 -8.01 -13.94
C LYS A 146 -13.87 -7.86 -13.09
N PHE A 147 -13.92 -8.43 -11.89
CA PHE A 147 -12.72 -8.58 -11.10
C PHE A 147 -11.86 -9.61 -11.83
N ASP A 148 -10.80 -9.12 -12.47
CA ASP A 148 -9.84 -9.94 -13.18
C ASP A 148 -8.65 -10.13 -12.24
N PRO A 149 -8.57 -11.28 -11.53
CA PRO A 149 -7.44 -12.14 -11.78
C PRO A 149 -6.11 -11.45 -12.03
N ASP A 150 -5.77 -11.52 -13.29
CA ASP A 150 -4.44 -11.30 -13.76
C ASP A 150 -4.15 -9.80 -13.97
N ARG A 151 -5.13 -8.91 -13.67
CA ARG A 151 -4.96 -7.45 -13.80
C ARG A 151 -4.31 -6.78 -12.60
N SER A 152 -4.49 -7.32 -11.39
CA SER A 152 -3.84 -6.76 -10.20
C SER A 152 -2.42 -7.32 -10.09
N HIS A 153 -1.45 -6.61 -10.67
CA HIS A 153 -0.02 -6.94 -10.57
C HIS A 153 0.60 -6.53 -9.23
N THR A 154 -0.19 -6.06 -8.27
CA THR A 154 0.31 -5.51 -7.01
C THR A 154 1.07 -6.54 -6.20
N THR A 155 0.47 -7.72 -5.99
CA THR A 155 1.12 -8.82 -5.27
C THR A 155 2.36 -9.31 -6.00
N ASP A 156 2.32 -9.39 -7.34
CA ASP A 156 3.50 -9.77 -8.13
C ASP A 156 4.64 -8.74 -7.99
N ARG A 157 4.34 -7.45 -7.88
CA ARG A 157 5.34 -6.40 -7.60
C ARG A 157 5.94 -6.53 -6.20
N ILE A 158 5.12 -6.86 -5.20
CA ILE A 158 5.61 -7.11 -3.83
C ILE A 158 6.55 -8.32 -3.82
N VAL A 159 6.16 -9.43 -4.47
CA VAL A 159 7.01 -10.63 -4.58
C VAL A 159 8.33 -10.28 -5.27
N LYS A 160 8.27 -9.55 -6.39
CA LYS A 160 9.48 -9.10 -7.10
C LYS A 160 10.39 -8.20 -6.25
N MET A 161 9.81 -7.30 -5.46
CA MET A 161 10.57 -6.47 -4.52
C MET A 161 11.27 -7.34 -3.47
N LEU A 162 10.59 -8.37 -2.94
CA LEU A 162 11.21 -9.33 -2.02
C LEU A 162 12.31 -10.16 -2.70
N GLU A 163 12.15 -10.53 -3.97
CA GLU A 163 13.21 -11.22 -4.73
C GLU A 163 14.46 -10.33 -4.83
N GLN A 164 14.28 -9.06 -5.16
CA GLN A 164 15.39 -8.10 -5.23
C GLN A 164 16.07 -7.90 -3.87
N LEU A 165 15.31 -7.92 -2.77
CA LEU A 165 15.85 -7.87 -1.42
C LEU A 165 16.65 -9.12 -1.07
N ALA A 166 16.14 -10.32 -1.43
CA ALA A 166 16.83 -11.59 -1.22
C ALA A 166 18.16 -11.68 -1.99
N GLU A 167 18.19 -11.11 -3.19
CA GLU A 167 19.38 -11.02 -4.04
C GLU A 167 20.34 -9.90 -3.63
N GLY A 168 19.98 -9.07 -2.64
CA GLY A 168 20.77 -7.90 -2.22
C GLY A 168 20.84 -6.78 -3.27
N LYS A 169 19.97 -6.80 -4.29
CA LYS A 169 19.87 -5.77 -5.34
C LYS A 169 19.08 -4.54 -4.88
N LEU A 170 18.33 -4.68 -3.80
CA LEU A 170 17.54 -3.65 -3.16
C LEU A 170 17.86 -3.69 -1.67
N THR A 171 18.18 -2.55 -1.07
CA THR A 171 18.27 -2.40 0.37
C THR A 171 17.01 -1.72 0.90
N LEU A 172 16.65 -1.99 2.16
CA LEU A 172 15.51 -1.33 2.81
C LEU A 172 15.69 0.19 2.90
N ASN A 173 16.92 0.70 2.78
CA ASN A 173 17.25 2.12 2.83
C ASN A 173 17.23 2.80 1.44
N ASP A 174 17.15 2.04 0.36
CA ASP A 174 17.21 2.57 -1.02
C ASP A 174 15.96 3.40 -1.41
N CYS A 175 14.99 3.53 -0.51
CA CYS A 175 13.75 4.27 -0.75
C CYS A 175 13.87 5.79 -0.62
N LEU A 176 15.06 6.31 -0.28
CA LEU A 176 15.34 7.75 -0.29
C LEU A 176 15.80 8.18 -1.69
N GLY A 177 14.86 8.29 -2.62
CA GLY A 177 15.12 8.67 -4.01
C GLY A 177 14.18 9.75 -4.54
N THR A 178 14.65 10.99 -4.51
CA THR A 178 14.27 12.12 -5.41
C THR A 178 12.85 12.69 -5.28
N GLY A 179 12.65 13.55 -4.28
CA GLY A 179 11.48 14.42 -4.17
C GLY A 179 11.77 15.76 -3.50
N SER A 180 13.00 16.27 -3.54
CA SER A 180 13.27 17.68 -3.19
C SER A 180 13.37 18.48 -4.48
N ARG A 181 12.21 18.96 -4.94
CA ARG A 181 12.16 20.11 -5.84
C ARG A 181 11.70 21.26 -4.96
N GLU A 182 12.66 21.90 -4.29
CA GLU A 182 12.47 23.20 -3.68
C GLU A 182 11.85 24.12 -4.73
N SER A 183 10.54 24.33 -4.63
CA SER A 183 9.89 25.43 -5.30
C SER A 183 10.45 26.70 -4.66
N GLY A 184 11.36 27.36 -5.38
CA GLY A 184 11.76 28.72 -5.10
C GLY A 184 10.52 29.61 -5.14
N TRP A 185 10.02 29.96 -3.96
CA TRP A 185 9.18 31.13 -3.81
C TRP A 185 10.11 32.33 -3.83
N SER A 186 10.06 33.07 -4.94
CA SER A 186 10.66 34.40 -5.04
C SER A 186 9.98 35.30 -4.03
N ASP A 187 10.70 35.63 -2.96
CA ASP A 187 10.35 36.75 -2.11
C ASP A 187 10.64 38.05 -2.88
N HIS A 188 9.61 38.56 -3.55
CA HIS A 188 9.50 39.98 -3.83
C HIS A 188 9.15 40.70 -2.52
N ILE A 189 10.17 41.06 -1.73
CA ILE A 189 10.05 42.12 -0.73
C ILE A 189 11.01 43.24 -1.12
N GLY A 190 10.40 44.35 -1.51
CA GLY A 190 11.07 45.56 -1.92
C GLY A 190 11.89 46.15 -0.78
N HIS A 191 13.14 46.47 -1.10
CA HIS A 191 13.90 47.47 -0.38
C HIS A 191 13.95 48.75 -1.21
N GLY A 192 13.21 49.75 -0.74
CA GLY A 192 13.51 51.14 -1.07
C GLY A 192 14.89 51.51 -0.55
N GLY A 193 15.69 52.14 -1.41
CA GLY A 193 17.05 52.57 -1.08
C GLY A 193 17.62 53.41 -2.21
N ARG A 194 17.59 54.72 -2.01
CA ARG A 194 18.02 55.80 -2.92
C ARG A 194 19.50 55.68 -3.29
N ASN A 195 19.89 56.09 -4.50
CA ASN A 195 20.65 57.32 -4.78
C ASN A 195 21.33 57.31 -6.16
N MET A 196 21.26 58.47 -6.82
CA MET A 196 22.34 59.20 -7.54
C MET A 196 23.11 58.43 -8.64
N THR A 197 23.44 58.93 -9.83
CA THR A 197 23.42 60.24 -10.50
C THR A 197 23.94 59.97 -11.93
N CYS A 198 23.56 60.82 -12.88
CA CYS A 198 24.25 61.31 -14.10
C CYS A 198 25.22 60.37 -14.88
N GLN A 199 25.21 60.32 -16.22
CA GLN A 199 25.45 61.44 -17.15
C GLN A 199 25.10 61.07 -18.60
N ARG A 200 24.59 62.09 -19.31
CA ARG A 200 24.64 62.46 -20.75
C ARG A 200 24.26 61.45 -21.83
#